data_AF-A0A0Q2XTG2-F1
#
_entry.id   AF-A0A0Q2XTG2-F1
#
_cell.length_a   1.000
_cell.length_b   1.000
_cell.length_c   1.000
_cell.angle_alpha   90.00
_cell.angle_beta   90.00
_cell.angle_gamma   90.00
#
_symmetry.space_group_name_H-M   'P 1'
#
loop_
_entity.id
_entity.type
_entity.pdbx_description
1 polymer ?
#
loop_
_entity_poly.entity_id
_entity_poly.type
_entity_poly.pdbx_seq_one_letter_code
_entity_poly.pdbx_strand_id
1 'polypeptide(L)'
;MSTVPTFTEEGFWWAQLQAVDPGTNYVVEDAASEPMEPVEVFENHHVEGSPERWRVAVLGMDKSQAPENFNWGPPIARAVAVSA
;
A
#
# COMPACT_ATOMS: atom_id res chain seq x y z
N MET A 1 -4.89 15.03 7.23
CA MET A 1 -6.12 14.27 6.91
C MET A 1 -5.68 13.14 6.01
N SER A 2 -5.69 11.88 6.48
CA SER A 2 -5.30 10.72 5.66
C SER A 2 -6.56 10.23 4.95
N THR A 3 -6.70 10.59 3.67
CA THR A 3 -7.73 10.01 2.81
C THR A 3 -7.16 8.73 2.24
N VAL A 4 -7.63 7.58 2.74
CA VAL A 4 -7.36 6.29 2.11
C VAL A 4 -7.79 6.41 0.64
N PRO A 5 -6.88 6.22 -0.34
CA PRO A 5 -7.27 6.21 -1.74
C PRO A 5 -8.32 5.13 -1.93
N THR A 6 -9.40 5.46 -2.63
CA THR A 6 -10.25 4.41 -3.17
C THR A 6 -9.46 3.77 -4.31
N PHE A 7 -8.72 2.71 -3.99
CA PHE A 7 -8.01 1.96 -5.02
C PHE A 7 -9.04 1.41 -6.01
N THR A 8 -8.94 1.83 -7.26
CA THR A 8 -9.74 1.31 -8.36
C THR A 8 -8.91 0.45 -9.31
N GLU A 9 -7.58 0.41 -9.11
CA GLU A 9 -6.63 -0.36 -9.90
C GLU A 9 -5.36 -0.71 -9.10
N GLU A 10 -4.64 -1.72 -9.58
CA GLU A 10 -3.32 -2.14 -9.09
C GLU A 10 -2.24 -1.13 -9.47
N GLY A 11 -1.12 -1.12 -8.72
CA GLY A 11 0.06 -0.35 -9.11
C GLY A 11 0.99 0.00 -7.96
N PHE A 12 2.00 0.81 -8.28
CA PHE A 12 2.99 1.27 -7.30
C PHE A 12 2.62 2.65 -6.76
N TRP A 13 2.78 2.84 -5.46
CA TRP A 13 2.42 4.05 -4.74
C TRP A 13 3.49 4.40 -3.73
N TRP A 14 3.65 5.70 -3.45
CA TRP A 14 4.35 6.13 -2.25
C TRP A 14 3.43 5.97 -1.05
N ALA A 15 3.89 5.28 0.00
CA ALA A 15 3.11 5.11 1.22
C ALA A 15 4.01 5.00 2.44
N GLN A 16 3.46 5.32 3.60
CA GLN A 16 4.11 5.17 4.90
C GLN A 16 3.24 4.25 5.75
N LEU A 17 3.81 3.14 6.21
CA LEU A 17 3.13 2.17 7.08
C LEU A 17 2.93 2.77 8.48
N GLN A 18 1.69 2.81 8.95
CA GLN A 18 1.33 3.35 10.28
C GLN A 18 0.78 2.29 11.24
N ALA A 19 0.31 1.17 10.71
CA ALA A 19 -0.17 0.03 11.46
C ALA A 19 0.16 -1.26 10.72
N VAL A 20 0.00 -2.41 11.36
CA VAL A 20 0.11 -3.70 10.70
C VAL A 20 -1.10 -4.56 11.02
N ASP A 21 -1.46 -5.42 10.09
CA ASP A 21 -2.55 -6.35 10.29
C ASP A 21 -2.22 -7.37 11.39
N PRO A 22 -3.23 -7.83 12.13
CA PRO A 22 -3.06 -8.81 13.20
C PRO A 22 -2.26 -10.04 12.74
N GLY A 23 -1.29 -10.44 13.57
CA GLY A 23 -0.44 -11.60 13.31
C GLY A 23 0.68 -11.36 12.30
N THR A 24 0.96 -10.11 11.93
CA THR A 24 2.19 -9.73 11.24
C THR A 24 3.32 -9.56 12.27
N ASN A 25 4.45 -10.25 12.06
CA ASN A 25 5.63 -10.12 12.93
C ASN A 25 6.47 -8.91 12.51
N TYR A 26 5.92 -7.72 12.69
CA TYR A 26 6.58 -6.45 12.36
C TYR A 26 6.16 -5.39 13.38
N VAL A 27 7.08 -4.52 13.78
CA VAL A 27 6.83 -3.44 14.73
C VAL A 27 7.04 -2.12 14.01
N VAL A 28 6.02 -1.26 14.04
CA VAL A 28 6.13 0.13 13.57
C VAL A 28 6.62 0.96 14.75
N GLU A 29 7.90 1.31 14.77
CA GLU A 29 8.53 1.98 15.93
C GLU A 29 8.13 3.46 16.04
N ASP A 30 8.13 4.21 14.94
CA ASP A 30 7.59 5.58 14.87
C ASP A 30 7.09 5.92 13.46
N ALA A 31 5.82 5.60 13.23
CA ALA A 31 5.13 5.86 11.97
C ALA A 31 5.23 7.30 11.48
N ALA A 32 5.39 8.30 12.36
CA ALA A 32 5.45 9.71 11.95
C ALA A 32 6.84 10.12 11.45
N SER A 33 7.88 9.37 11.81
CA SER A 33 9.28 9.65 11.47
C SER A 33 9.78 8.87 10.25
N GLU A 34 9.13 7.76 9.91
CA GLU A 34 9.54 6.91 8.78
C GLU A 34 9.35 7.63 7.43
N PRO A 35 10.26 7.48 6.46
CA PRO A 35 10.03 8.00 5.12
C PRO A 35 8.87 7.25 4.43
N MET A 36 8.25 7.88 3.44
CA MET A 36 7.39 7.14 2.51
C MET A 36 8.27 6.22 1.65
N GLU A 37 7.82 4.98 1.49
CA GLU A 37 8.45 3.94 0.70
C GLU A 37 7.56 3.53 -0.46
N PRO A 38 8.13 3.00 -1.55
CA PRO A 38 7.34 2.44 -2.63
C PRO A 38 6.67 1.14 -2.17
N VAL A 39 5.35 1.07 -2.32
CA VAL A 39 4.54 -0.11 -2.05
C VAL A 39 3.77 -0.53 -3.31
N GLU A 40 3.39 -1.80 -3.38
CA GLU A 40 2.57 -2.32 -4.48
C GLU A 40 1.16 -2.63 -3.99
N VAL A 41 0.16 -2.06 -4.65
CA VAL A 41 -1.25 -2.37 -4.46
C VAL A 41 -1.65 -3.41 -5.51
N PHE A 42 -2.24 -4.52 -5.06
CA PHE A 42 -2.65 -5.62 -5.93
C PHE A 42 -4.08 -6.09 -5.59
N GLU A 43 -4.77 -6.69 -6.57
CA GLU A 43 -6.08 -7.31 -6.33
C GLU A 43 -5.89 -8.65 -5.62
N ASN A 44 -6.36 -8.73 -4.38
CA ASN A 44 -6.33 -9.94 -3.56
C ASN A 44 -7.62 -10.74 -3.63
N HIS A 45 -8.76 -10.08 -3.91
CA HIS A 45 -10.07 -10.73 -3.96
C HIS A 45 -11.01 -10.08 -5.00
N HIS A 46 -11.48 -10.85 -5.98
CA HIS A 46 -12.25 -10.33 -7.12
C HIS A 46 -13.70 -9.90 -6.84
N VAL A 47 -14.17 -9.99 -5.58
CA VAL A 47 -15.52 -9.52 -5.23
C VAL A 47 -15.48 -8.01 -5.01
N GLU A 48 -16.17 -7.29 -5.87
CA GLU A 48 -16.35 -5.85 -5.76
C GLU A 48 -16.99 -5.47 -4.42
N GLY A 49 -16.44 -4.44 -3.77
CA GLY A 49 -16.87 -3.99 -2.45
C GLY A 49 -16.38 -4.86 -1.28
N SER A 50 -15.68 -5.96 -1.54
CA SER A 50 -15.02 -6.71 -0.46
C SER A 50 -13.95 -5.84 0.22
N PRO A 51 -13.90 -5.78 1.56
CA PRO A 51 -12.84 -5.06 2.27
C PRO A 51 -11.45 -5.65 1.98
N GLU A 52 -11.37 -6.92 1.59
CA GLU A 52 -10.12 -7.62 1.25
C GLU A 52 -9.79 -7.57 -0.25
N ARG A 53 -10.53 -6.78 -1.04
CA ARG A 53 -10.32 -6.70 -2.49
C ARG A 53 -8.91 -6.21 -2.82
N TRP A 54 -8.47 -5.15 -2.14
CA TRP A 54 -7.19 -4.52 -2.37
C TRP A 54 -6.27 -4.74 -1.19
N ARG A 55 -5.02 -5.14 -1.46
CA ARG A 55 -3.99 -5.35 -0.46
C ARG A 55 -2.69 -4.70 -0.90
N VAL A 56 -1.85 -4.39 0.08
CA VAL A 56 -0.60 -3.65 -0.12
C VAL A 56 0.58 -4.55 0.23
N ALA A 57 1.44 -4.85 -0.74
CA ALA A 57 2.71 -5.50 -0.49
C ALA A 57 3.76 -4.46 -0.08
N VAL A 58 4.45 -4.74 1.03
CA VAL A 58 5.54 -3.92 1.56
C VAL A 58 6.82 -4.74 1.46
N LEU A 59 7.88 -4.14 0.93
CA LEU A 59 9.17 -4.81 0.79
C LEU A 59 9.70 -5.23 2.17
N GLY A 60 10.14 -6.49 2.28
CA GLY A 60 10.68 -7.03 3.53
C GLY A 60 9.62 -7.48 4.55
N MET A 61 8.33 -7.39 4.22
CA MET A 61 7.26 -7.96 5.05
C MET A 61 6.71 -9.26 4.46
N ASP A 62 6.52 -10.26 5.31
CA ASP A 62 5.99 -11.57 4.90
C ASP A 62 4.50 -11.55 4.52
N LYS A 63 3.78 -10.51 4.95
CA LYS A 63 2.33 -10.38 4.76
C LYS A 63 2.00 -9.04 4.11
N SER A 64 1.08 -9.08 3.15
CA SER A 64 0.44 -7.87 2.66
C SER A 64 -0.39 -7.23 3.76
N GLN A 65 -0.68 -5.94 3.63
CA GLN A 65 -1.34 -5.12 4.63
C GLN A 65 -2.62 -4.50 4.06
N ALA A 66 -3.60 -4.26 4.93
CA ALA A 66 -4.83 -3.56 4.57
C ALA A 66 -4.51 -2.09 4.17
N PRO A 67 -5.16 -1.52 3.14
CA PRO A 67 -4.84 -0.17 2.68
C PRO A 67 -5.01 0.94 3.73
N GLU A 68 -5.89 0.76 4.71
CA GLU A 68 -6.09 1.64 5.86
C GLU A 68 -4.86 1.74 6.79
N ASN A 69 -3.94 0.78 6.72
CA ASN A 69 -2.73 0.74 7.54
C ASN A 69 -1.64 1.70 7.05
N PHE A 70 -1.94 2.58 6.08
CA PHE A 70 -0.96 3.47 5.46
C PHE A 70 -1.42 4.93 5.42
N ASN A 71 -0.43 5.82 5.49
CA ASN A 71 -0.55 7.18 4.99
C ASN A 71 -0.06 7.22 3.53
N TRP A 72 -0.90 7.74 2.64
CA TRP A 72 -0.68 7.64 1.20
C TRP A 72 -0.09 8.90 0.59
N GLY A 73 0.91 8.70 -0.25
CA GLY A 73 1.48 9.69 -1.16
C GLY A 73 0.92 9.55 -2.58
N PRO A 74 1.54 10.22 -3.57
CA PRO A 74 1.12 10.14 -4.96
C PRO A 74 1.40 8.76 -5.58
N PRO A 75 0.66 8.36 -6.62
CA PRO A 75 0.97 7.17 -7.39
C PRO A 75 2.35 7.31 -8.05
N ILE A 76 3.10 6.22 -8.09
CA ILE A 76 4.37 6.16 -8.81
C ILE A 76 4.00 5.97 -10.28
N ALA A 77 4.19 7.03 -11.08
CA ALA A 77 3.88 7.00 -12.50
C ALA A 77 4.54 5.78 -13.14
N ARG A 78 3.74 4.94 -13.81
CA ARG A 78 4.30 3.94 -14.71
C ARG A 78 5.20 4.68 -15.68
N ALA A 79 6.49 4.34 -15.70
CA ALA A 79 7.40 4.87 -16.70
C ALA A 79 6.77 4.56 -18.07
N VAL A 80 6.27 5.60 -18.73
CA VAL A 80 5.82 5.46 -20.11
C VAL A 80 7.09 5.11 -20.87
N ALA A 81 7.17 3.87 -21.35
CA ALA A 81 8.22 3.50 -22.27
C ALA A 81 8.10 4.45 -23.47
N VAL A 82 8.95 5.47 -23.51
CA VAL A 82 9.08 6.32 -24.69
C VAL A 82 9.72 5.42 -25.72
N SER A 83 8.91 4.86 -26.61
CA SER A 83 9.40 4.19 -27.81
C SER A 83 10.19 5.22 -28.61
N ALA A 84 11.51 4.99 -28.73
CA ALA A 84 12.41 5.74 -29.60
C ALA A 84 12.21 5.34 -31.07
#